data_AF-A0A1I3S743-F1
#
_entry.id   AF-A0A1I3S743-F1
#
_cell.length_a   1.000
_cell.length_b   1.000
_cell.length_c   1.000
_cell.angle_alpha   90.00
_cell.angle_beta   90.00
_cell.angle_gamma   90.00
#
_symmetry.space_group_name_H-M   'P 1'
#
loop_
_entity.id
_entity.type
_entity.pdbx_description
1 polymer ?
#
loop_
_entity_poly.entity_id
_entity_poly.type
_entity_poly.pdbx_seq_one_letter_code
_entity_poly.pdbx_strand_id
1 'polypeptide(L)'
;MQHDLSTGATLTAGHKLALISVLTREVIEVTNADALVRVKLAEDLSLGLETLMLDDVAASTTRPAGLRNGVNKTTATAGGSLNAMLTDLSTLAGKVAAVGGGDVVFIADATTVTKVKILAPLFPYPIWASGGVADGTVIAIAPRALCISGSSDAPRISVSNEAVLHMEDAVPLPISTASSMPFPVKSLYQTDCAAVRIICSDVAWGWRGAGCAYTDSISW
;
A
#
# COMPACT_ATOMS: atom_id res chain seq x y z
N MET A 1 0.02 10.18 40.15
CA MET A 1 0.71 10.46 38.88
C MET A 1 0.32 9.37 37.90
N GLN A 2 -0.44 9.71 36.87
CA GLN A 2 -0.81 8.77 35.82
C GLN A 2 0.39 8.65 34.90
N HIS A 3 1.11 7.53 34.96
CA HIS A 3 2.17 7.23 34.02
C HIS A 3 1.51 6.79 32.71
N ASP A 4 1.59 7.65 31.70
CA ASP A 4 1.27 7.28 30.33
C ASP A 4 2.33 6.29 29.83
N LEU A 5 1.89 5.06 29.58
CA LEU A 5 2.73 3.94 29.11
C LEU A 5 2.71 3.82 27.57
N SER A 6 2.08 4.76 26.85
CA SER A 6 1.91 4.68 25.40
C SER A 6 3.12 5.21 24.62
N THR A 7 4.23 4.46 24.65
CA THR A 7 5.24 4.61 23.59
C THR A 7 4.77 3.85 22.36
N GLY A 8 3.97 4.49 21.51
CA GLY A 8 3.41 3.89 20.28
C GLY A 8 2.97 4.94 19.27
N ALA A 9 2.69 4.53 18.03
CA ALA A 9 2.22 5.46 16.99
C ALA A 9 0.89 6.12 17.40
N THR A 10 0.86 7.45 17.40
CA THR A 10 -0.40 8.20 17.50
C THR A 10 -1.14 8.10 16.17
N LEU A 11 -2.19 7.31 16.14
CA LEU A 11 -3.08 7.24 14.99
C LEU A 11 -3.86 8.55 14.93
N THR A 12 -3.48 9.42 13.99
CA THR A 12 -4.21 10.68 13.77
C THR A 12 -5.46 10.34 12.95
N ALA A 13 -6.63 10.42 13.57
CA ALA A 13 -7.90 10.33 12.85
C ALA A 13 -8.00 11.49 11.85
N GLY A 14 -8.56 11.25 10.65
CA GLY A 14 -8.88 12.29 9.68
C GLY A 14 -8.26 12.17 8.29
N HIS A 15 -7.41 11.17 8.01
CA HIS A 15 -6.97 10.92 6.63
C HIS A 15 -8.05 10.19 5.83
N LYS A 16 -8.23 10.65 4.60
CA LYS A 16 -9.23 10.14 3.66
C LYS A 16 -8.53 9.40 2.54
N LEU A 17 -8.87 8.13 2.36
CA LEU A 17 -8.44 7.36 1.20
C LEU A 17 -9.50 7.54 0.11
N ALA A 18 -9.10 8.14 -1.01
CA ALA A 18 -9.97 8.35 -2.15
C ALA A 18 -9.32 7.80 -3.41
N LEU A 19 -10.09 7.04 -4.19
CA LEU A 19 -9.66 6.49 -5.46
C LEU A 19 -10.70 6.86 -6.52
N ILE A 20 -10.22 7.19 -7.72
CA ILE A 20 -11.06 7.43 -8.89
C ILE A 20 -10.67 6.42 -9.96
N SER A 21 -11.62 5.62 -10.42
CA SER A 21 -11.47 4.74 -11.58
C SER A 21 -12.33 5.25 -12.73
N VAL A 22 -11.81 5.11 -13.95
CA VAL A 22 -12.40 5.72 -15.16
C VAL A 22 -12.74 4.60 -16.12
N LEU A 23 -14.02 4.50 -16.46
CA LEU A 23 -14.58 3.41 -17.24
C LEU A 23 -15.20 3.98 -18.51
N THR A 24 -15.08 3.27 -19.63
CA THR A 24 -15.78 3.63 -20.86
C THR A 24 -17.27 3.31 -20.73
N ARG A 25 -18.11 4.06 -21.45
CA ARG A 25 -19.56 3.88 -21.42
C ARG A 25 -20.00 2.49 -21.88
N GLU A 26 -19.33 1.95 -22.89
CA GLU A 26 -19.58 0.59 -23.39
C GLU A 26 -19.45 -0.47 -22.29
N VAL A 27 -18.47 -0.33 -21.39
CA VAL A 27 -18.27 -1.28 -20.28
C VAL A 27 -19.36 -1.13 -19.21
N ILE A 28 -19.90 0.07 -19.03
CA ILE A 28 -20.96 0.36 -18.04
C ILE A 28 -22.32 -0.15 -18.53
N GLU A 29 -22.57 -0.16 -19.84
CA GLU A 29 -23.86 -0.56 -20.42
C GLU A 29 -24.02 -2.08 -20.56
N VAL A 30 -22.97 -2.87 -20.31
CA VAL A 30 -23.02 -4.34 -20.33
C VAL A 30 -23.82 -4.88 -19.14
N THR A 31 -24.60 -5.94 -19.36
CA THR A 31 -25.51 -6.57 -18.37
C THR A 31 -24.87 -6.97 -17.03
N ASN A 32 -23.54 -7.19 -16.99
CA ASN A 32 -22.77 -7.55 -15.79
C ASN A 32 -21.80 -6.44 -15.32
N ALA A 33 -22.00 -5.20 -15.77
CA ALA A 33 -21.10 -4.09 -15.47
C ALA A 33 -20.88 -3.88 -13.96
N ASP A 34 -21.92 -3.98 -13.13
CA ASP A 34 -21.79 -3.75 -11.69
C ASP A 34 -20.81 -4.72 -11.01
N ALA A 35 -20.85 -6.01 -11.37
CA ALA A 35 -19.93 -7.00 -10.81
C ALA A 35 -18.48 -6.73 -11.24
N LEU A 36 -18.27 -6.37 -12.50
CA LEU A 36 -16.95 -6.03 -13.02
C LEU A 36 -16.38 -4.77 -12.36
N VAL A 37 -17.20 -3.73 -12.24
CA VAL A 37 -16.82 -2.46 -11.63
C VAL A 37 -16.46 -2.64 -10.16
N ARG A 38 -17.22 -3.45 -9.41
CA ARG A 38 -16.88 -3.77 -8.00
C ARG A 38 -15.54 -4.47 -7.86
N VAL A 39 -15.27 -5.48 -8.70
CA VAL A 39 -13.98 -6.20 -8.66
C VAL A 39 -12.84 -5.25 -8.98
N LYS A 40 -12.96 -4.46 -10.04
CA LYS A 40 -11.92 -3.50 -10.43
C LYS A 40 -11.67 -2.44 -9.37
N LEU A 41 -12.74 -1.88 -8.81
CA LEU A 41 -12.61 -0.91 -7.72
C LEU A 41 -11.98 -1.50 -6.46
N ALA A 42 -12.25 -2.77 -6.14
CA ALA A 42 -11.61 -3.45 -5.02
C ALA A 42 -10.11 -3.72 -5.29
N GLU A 43 -9.76 -4.14 -6.50
CA GLU A 43 -8.37 -4.35 -6.93
C GLU A 43 -7.58 -3.04 -6.87
N ASP A 44 -8.09 -1.98 -7.50
CA ASP A 44 -7.43 -0.67 -7.52
C ASP A 44 -7.30 -0.07 -6.11
N LEU A 45 -8.32 -0.24 -5.25
CA LEU A 45 -8.28 0.23 -3.86
C LEU A 45 -7.23 -0.53 -3.05
N SER A 46 -7.14 -1.85 -3.22
CA SER A 46 -6.15 -2.67 -2.54
C SER A 46 -4.73 -2.28 -2.93
N LEU A 47 -4.47 -2.07 -4.24
CA LEU A 47 -3.17 -1.65 -4.74
C LEU A 47 -2.77 -0.26 -4.24
N GLY A 48 -3.71 0.71 -4.28
CA GLY A 48 -3.46 2.06 -3.80
C GLY A 48 -3.18 2.10 -2.30
N LEU A 49 -3.92 1.31 -1.51
CA LEU A 49 -3.67 1.18 -0.07
C LEU A 49 -2.34 0.52 0.22
N GLU A 50 -2.01 -0.59 -0.43
CA GLU A 50 -0.74 -1.30 -0.23
C GLU A 50 0.47 -0.42 -0.57
N THR A 51 0.40 0.33 -1.67
CA THR A 51 1.48 1.22 -2.10
C THR A 51 1.78 2.31 -1.05
N LEU A 52 0.74 2.95 -0.52
CA LEU A 52 0.90 4.00 0.50
C LEU A 52 1.23 3.44 1.88
N MET A 53 0.70 2.27 2.22
CA MET A 53 0.91 1.64 3.53
C MET A 53 2.30 1.03 3.65
N LEU A 54 2.85 0.45 2.58
CA LEU A 54 4.12 -0.28 2.60
C LEU A 54 5.33 0.58 2.20
N ASP A 55 5.15 1.87 1.90
CA ASP A 55 6.26 2.77 1.58
C ASP A 55 7.02 3.27 2.84
N ASP A 56 8.06 4.07 2.60
CA ASP A 56 8.87 4.74 3.62
C ASP A 56 8.62 6.25 3.73
N VAL A 57 7.56 6.76 3.11
CA VAL A 57 7.28 8.19 3.05
C VAL A 57 6.76 8.69 4.39
N ALA A 58 7.28 9.84 4.84
CA ALA A 58 6.85 10.48 6.07
C ALA A 58 5.40 10.98 6.01
N ALA A 59 4.76 11.09 7.17
CA ALA A 59 3.40 11.65 7.26
C ALA A 59 3.35 13.09 6.75
N SER A 60 2.23 13.45 6.13
CA SER A 60 1.93 14.81 5.69
C SER A 60 0.51 15.20 6.10
N THR A 61 0.07 16.41 5.73
CA THR A 61 -1.32 16.83 5.93
C THR A 61 -2.32 16.03 5.09
N THR A 62 -1.88 15.35 4.03
CA THR A 62 -2.75 14.64 3.08
C THR A 62 -2.66 13.12 3.20
N ARG A 63 -1.64 12.58 3.87
CA ARG A 63 -1.44 11.13 4.02
C ARG A 63 -0.80 10.73 5.34
N PRO A 64 -1.11 9.54 5.88
CA PRO A 64 -0.36 8.95 6.98
C PRO A 64 1.06 8.53 6.52
N ALA A 65 1.95 8.31 7.50
CA ALA A 65 3.28 7.78 7.24
C ALA A 65 3.20 6.32 6.77
N GLY A 66 4.07 5.93 5.84
CA GLY A 66 4.25 4.53 5.47
C GLY A 66 4.81 3.70 6.62
N LEU A 67 4.57 2.39 6.60
CA LEU A 67 5.02 1.48 7.64
C LEU A 67 6.53 1.28 7.68
N ARG A 68 7.27 1.63 6.62
CA ARG A 68 8.74 1.59 6.62
C ARG A 68 9.37 2.91 7.03
N ASN A 69 8.59 3.97 7.18
CA ASN A 69 9.11 5.28 7.55
C ASN A 69 9.79 5.20 8.93
N GLY A 70 11.04 5.66 9.02
CA GLY A 70 11.84 5.59 10.24
C GLY A 70 12.38 4.19 10.60
N VAL A 71 12.17 3.18 9.76
CA VAL A 71 12.74 1.83 9.95
C VAL A 71 14.11 1.75 9.30
N ASN A 72 15.13 1.31 10.05
CA ASN A 72 16.46 1.11 9.51
C ASN A 72 16.50 -0.10 8.58
N LYS A 73 16.81 0.15 7.31
CA LYS A 73 17.05 -0.87 6.29
C LYS A 73 18.10 -1.89 6.74
N THR A 74 17.84 -3.16 6.46
CA THR A 74 18.83 -4.23 6.57
C THR A 74 19.62 -4.31 5.28
N THR A 75 20.94 -4.47 5.37
CA THR A 75 21.78 -4.67 4.18
C THR A 75 21.53 -6.07 3.61
N ALA A 76 21.20 -6.15 2.31
CA ALA A 76 21.05 -7.43 1.63
C ALA A 76 22.36 -8.21 1.61
N THR A 77 22.28 -9.52 1.81
CA THR A 77 23.44 -10.41 1.80
C THR A 77 23.96 -10.56 0.37
N ALA A 78 25.26 -10.35 0.17
CA ALA A 78 25.88 -10.43 -1.14
C ALA A 78 25.99 -11.89 -1.65
N GLY A 79 26.08 -12.04 -2.98
CA GLY A 79 26.48 -13.29 -3.62
C GLY A 79 25.35 -14.14 -4.22
N GLY A 80 24.10 -13.65 -4.25
CA GLY A 80 23.00 -14.22 -5.05
C GLY A 80 22.67 -15.71 -4.79
N SER A 81 23.16 -16.27 -3.67
CA SER A 81 23.06 -17.70 -3.37
C SER A 81 21.85 -18.00 -2.49
N LEU A 82 21.43 -19.27 -2.45
CA LEU A 82 20.41 -19.73 -1.50
C LEU A 82 20.80 -19.40 -0.04
N ASN A 83 22.09 -19.39 0.28
CA ASN A 83 22.58 -18.99 1.60
C ASN A 83 22.36 -17.49 1.88
N ALA A 84 22.48 -16.64 0.86
CA ALA A 84 22.15 -15.22 0.98
C ALA A 84 20.66 -15.02 1.27
N MET A 85 19.79 -15.76 0.57
CA MET A 85 18.34 -15.77 0.84
C MET A 85 18.00 -16.18 2.27
N LEU A 86 18.58 -17.28 2.76
CA LEU A 86 18.36 -17.74 4.13
C LEU A 86 18.84 -16.72 5.17
N THR A 87 19.99 -16.09 4.91
CA THR A 87 20.57 -15.06 5.80
C THR A 87 19.67 -13.82 5.86
N ASP A 88 19.18 -13.35 4.71
CA ASP A 88 18.29 -12.19 4.65
C ASP A 88 16.96 -12.47 5.37
N LEU A 89 16.28 -13.58 5.06
CA LEU A 89 15.00 -13.93 5.66
C LEU A 89 15.09 -14.16 7.17
N SER A 90 16.15 -14.83 7.64
CA SER A 90 16.37 -15.06 9.07
C SER A 90 16.73 -13.78 9.82
N THR A 91 17.51 -12.88 9.21
CA THR A 91 17.85 -11.57 9.79
C THR A 91 16.60 -10.69 9.93
N LEU A 92 15.73 -10.68 8.92
CA LEU A 92 14.47 -9.95 8.96
C LEU A 92 13.53 -10.50 10.04
N ALA A 93 13.37 -11.83 10.12
CA ALA A 93 12.59 -12.46 11.19
C ALA A 93 13.15 -12.12 12.58
N GLY A 94 14.48 -12.19 12.75
CA GLY A 94 15.15 -11.88 14.02
C GLY A 94 14.94 -10.44 14.48
N LYS A 95 14.91 -9.47 13.57
CA LYS A 95 14.65 -8.05 13.91
C LYS A 95 13.23 -7.80 14.42
N VAL A 96 12.27 -8.59 13.95
CA VAL A 96 10.85 -8.44 14.28
C VAL A 96 10.44 -9.33 15.46
N ALA A 97 11.24 -10.36 15.78
CA ALA A 97 10.97 -11.35 16.82
C ALA A 97 10.72 -10.77 18.21
N ALA A 98 11.30 -9.60 18.55
CA ALA A 98 11.06 -8.95 19.84
C ALA A 98 9.58 -8.58 20.07
N VAL A 99 8.83 -8.31 18.99
CA VAL A 99 7.41 -7.97 19.06
C VAL A 99 6.52 -9.09 18.50
N GLY A 100 6.93 -9.70 17.38
CA GLY A 100 6.18 -10.78 16.71
C GLY A 100 6.36 -12.16 17.33
N GLY A 101 7.48 -12.41 18.03
CA GLY A 101 7.86 -13.77 18.42
C GLY A 101 7.99 -14.66 17.18
N GLY A 102 7.19 -15.73 17.13
CA GLY A 102 7.07 -16.60 15.95
C GLY A 102 5.97 -16.22 14.96
N ASP A 103 5.22 -15.15 15.21
CA ASP A 103 4.17 -14.67 14.32
C ASP A 103 4.73 -13.54 13.44
N VAL A 104 5.34 -13.94 12.32
CA VAL A 104 5.96 -13.05 11.34
C VAL A 104 5.39 -13.36 9.97
N VAL A 105 5.01 -12.31 9.24
CA VAL A 105 4.51 -12.37 7.87
C VAL A 105 5.50 -11.67 6.95
N PHE A 106 5.79 -12.28 5.81
CA PHE A 106 6.64 -11.69 4.78
C PHE A 106 5.79 -11.13 3.64
N ILE A 107 6.15 -9.95 3.16
CA ILE A 107 5.56 -9.32 1.98
C ILE A 107 6.70 -8.94 1.03
N ALA A 108 6.58 -9.31 -0.24
CA ALA A 108 7.57 -9.01 -1.26
C ALA A 108 6.92 -8.85 -2.64
N ASP A 109 7.71 -8.50 -3.65
CA ASP A 109 7.27 -8.53 -5.04
C ASP A 109 6.99 -9.98 -5.52
N ALA A 110 6.16 -10.12 -6.55
CA ALA A 110 5.72 -11.43 -7.03
C ALA A 110 6.88 -12.33 -7.53
N THR A 111 7.97 -11.75 -8.02
CA THR A 111 9.13 -12.51 -8.50
C THR A 111 9.90 -13.09 -7.32
N THR A 112 10.14 -12.28 -6.27
CA THR A 112 10.81 -12.70 -5.04
C THR A 112 9.99 -13.75 -4.29
N VAL A 113 8.66 -13.60 -4.20
CA VAL A 113 7.79 -14.63 -3.60
C VAL A 113 7.90 -15.96 -4.34
N THR A 114 7.89 -15.92 -5.67
CA THR A 114 8.06 -17.11 -6.50
C THR A 114 9.41 -17.78 -6.25
N LYS A 115 10.50 -17.00 -6.18
CA LYS A 115 11.84 -17.51 -5.87
C LYS A 115 11.89 -18.20 -4.50
N VAL A 116 11.34 -17.58 -3.45
CA VAL A 116 11.31 -18.17 -2.11
C VAL A 116 10.51 -19.47 -2.10
N LYS A 117 9.36 -19.53 -2.77
CA LYS A 117 8.55 -20.75 -2.84
C LYS A 117 9.24 -21.90 -3.58
N ILE A 118 10.06 -21.59 -4.60
CA ILE A 118 10.82 -22.59 -5.35
C ILE A 118 12.07 -23.04 -4.58
N LEU A 119 12.84 -22.10 -4.03
CA LEU A 119 14.15 -22.36 -3.43
C LEU A 119 14.08 -22.77 -1.95
N ALA A 120 13.03 -22.37 -1.24
CA ALA A 120 12.80 -22.70 0.17
C ALA A 120 11.35 -23.21 0.41
N PRO A 121 11.01 -24.40 -0.11
CA PRO A 121 9.66 -24.96 0.03
C PRO A 121 9.28 -25.30 1.50
N LEU A 122 10.26 -25.42 2.39
CA LEU A 122 10.08 -25.67 3.83
C LEU A 122 9.99 -24.38 4.66
N PHE A 123 9.89 -23.21 4.02
CA PHE A 123 9.80 -21.94 4.72
C PHE A 123 8.51 -21.89 5.57
N PRO A 124 8.62 -21.75 6.91
CA PRO A 124 7.47 -21.94 7.80
C PRO A 124 6.56 -20.71 7.90
N TYR A 125 7.03 -19.53 7.48
CA TYR A 125 6.29 -18.28 7.59
C TYR A 125 5.46 -17.99 6.34
N PRO A 126 4.26 -17.40 6.47
CA PRO A 126 3.49 -16.95 5.32
C PRO A 126 4.27 -15.86 4.56
N ILE A 127 4.31 -16.00 3.24
CA ILE A 127 4.87 -15.02 2.32
C ILE A 127 3.84 -14.63 1.26
N TRP A 128 3.55 -13.34 1.17
CA TRP A 128 2.56 -12.76 0.27
C TRP A 128 3.22 -11.87 -0.78
N ALA A 129 2.64 -11.87 -1.98
CA ALA A 129 3.05 -10.99 -3.05
C ALA A 129 2.17 -9.73 -3.00
N SER A 130 2.79 -8.55 -3.12
CA SER A 130 2.10 -7.27 -3.23
C SER A 130 2.64 -6.51 -4.43
N GLY A 131 1.73 -5.88 -5.19
CA GLY A 131 2.10 -4.97 -6.28
C GLY A 131 2.54 -3.58 -5.81
N GLY A 132 2.31 -3.25 -4.53
CA GLY A 132 2.73 -1.98 -3.92
C GLY A 132 4.18 -1.99 -3.40
N VAL A 133 4.89 -3.11 -3.53
CA VAL A 133 6.28 -3.28 -3.08
C VAL A 133 7.21 -3.29 -4.29
N ALA A 134 8.24 -2.44 -4.28
CA ALA A 134 9.23 -2.36 -5.36
C ALA A 134 10.05 -3.66 -5.48
N ASP A 135 10.43 -4.00 -6.71
CA ASP A 135 11.21 -5.20 -7.02
C ASP A 135 12.48 -5.33 -6.16
N GLY A 136 12.74 -6.54 -5.67
CA GLY A 136 13.91 -6.83 -4.83
C GLY A 136 13.78 -6.33 -3.39
N THR A 137 12.58 -5.92 -2.99
CA THR A 137 12.24 -5.55 -1.60
C THR A 137 11.52 -6.69 -0.89
N VAL A 138 11.98 -7.01 0.31
CA VAL A 138 11.30 -7.94 1.23
C VAL A 138 11.06 -7.25 2.55
N ILE A 139 9.82 -7.32 3.01
CA ILE A 139 9.35 -6.72 4.26
C ILE A 139 8.90 -7.85 5.18
N ALA A 140 9.43 -7.89 6.40
CA ALA A 140 8.94 -8.72 7.49
C ALA A 140 8.11 -7.87 8.45
N ILE A 141 6.91 -8.35 8.75
CA ILE A 141 5.92 -7.67 9.60
C ILE A 141 5.56 -8.58 10.77
N ALA A 142 5.49 -8.01 11.98
CA ALA A 142 4.80 -8.61 13.11
C ALA A 142 3.35 -8.13 13.09
N PRO A 143 2.36 -8.98 12.72
CA PRO A 143 0.96 -8.58 12.69
C PRO A 143 0.47 -8.07 14.05
N ARG A 144 0.97 -8.66 15.13
CA ARG A 144 0.65 -8.26 16.51
C ARG A 144 1.04 -6.81 16.83
N ALA A 145 2.03 -6.26 16.14
CA ALA A 145 2.50 -4.88 16.33
C ALA A 145 1.71 -3.85 15.52
N LEU A 146 0.98 -4.32 14.50
CA LEU A 146 0.25 -3.48 13.56
C LEU A 146 -1.02 -2.94 14.23
N CYS A 147 -1.22 -1.64 14.11
CA CYS A 147 -2.44 -0.96 14.53
C CYS A 147 -3.04 -0.28 13.30
N ILE A 148 -4.33 -0.54 13.05
CA ILE A 148 -5.09 0.06 11.96
C ILE A 148 -6.34 0.70 12.58
N SER A 149 -6.61 1.93 12.19
CA SER A 149 -7.86 2.63 12.44
C SER A 149 -8.55 2.87 11.10
N GLY A 150 -9.85 2.60 11.07
CA GLY A 150 -10.73 2.82 9.93
C GLY A 150 -12.08 3.30 10.45
N SER A 151 -12.78 4.13 9.68
CA SER A 151 -14.17 4.44 9.99
C SER A 151 -15.04 3.17 9.93
N SER A 152 -16.00 3.05 10.84
CA SER A 152 -17.08 2.03 10.75
C SER A 152 -18.09 2.35 9.63
N ASP A 153 -18.00 3.55 9.03
CA ASP A 153 -18.90 3.97 7.95
C ASP A 153 -18.59 3.23 6.66
N ALA A 154 -19.63 2.93 5.88
CA ALA A 154 -19.47 2.26 4.60
C ALA A 154 -18.72 3.17 3.60
N PRO A 155 -17.88 2.62 2.71
CA PRO A 155 -17.23 3.39 1.66
C PRO A 155 -18.27 4.14 0.82
N ARG A 156 -18.03 5.44 0.59
CA ARG A 156 -18.93 6.29 -0.19
C ARG A 156 -18.56 6.19 -1.66
N ILE A 157 -19.49 5.71 -2.48
CA ILE A 157 -19.33 5.56 -3.92
C ILE A 157 -20.15 6.65 -4.61
N SER A 158 -19.52 7.43 -5.49
CA SER A 158 -20.18 8.45 -6.29
C SER A 158 -19.73 8.35 -7.74
N VAL A 159 -20.68 8.43 -8.67
CA VAL A 159 -20.42 8.43 -10.12
C VAL A 159 -20.51 9.87 -10.65
N SER A 160 -19.56 10.23 -11.48
CA SER A 160 -19.36 11.56 -12.06
C SER A 160 -19.31 11.45 -13.59
N ASN A 161 -20.11 12.27 -14.27
CA ASN A 161 -20.10 12.43 -15.74
C ASN A 161 -19.58 13.81 -16.16
N GLU A 162 -18.86 14.49 -15.27
CA GLU A 162 -18.38 15.85 -15.45
C GLU A 162 -17.37 15.96 -16.61
N ALA A 163 -17.31 17.12 -17.23
CA ALA A 163 -16.62 17.29 -18.50
C ALA A 163 -15.10 17.07 -18.46
N VAL A 164 -14.46 17.17 -17.29
CA VAL A 164 -13.01 17.23 -17.15
C VAL A 164 -12.57 16.45 -15.91
N LEU A 165 -11.57 15.58 -16.09
CA LEU A 165 -10.90 14.87 -15.00
C LEU A 165 -9.39 15.11 -15.04
N HIS A 166 -8.84 15.48 -13.89
CA HIS A 166 -7.41 15.63 -13.68
C HIS A 166 -6.86 14.32 -13.09
N MET A 167 -5.87 13.72 -13.75
CA MET A 167 -5.36 12.37 -13.47
C MET A 167 -3.94 12.41 -12.89
N GLU A 168 -3.63 13.48 -12.16
CA GLU A 168 -2.34 13.65 -11.51
C GLU A 168 -2.40 13.01 -10.12
N ASP A 169 -1.38 12.22 -9.77
CA ASP A 169 -1.37 11.35 -8.59
C ASP A 169 -0.22 11.67 -7.62
N ALA A 170 0.78 12.46 -8.04
CA ALA A 170 1.98 12.74 -7.24
C ALA A 170 1.90 14.05 -6.43
N VAL A 171 1.31 15.10 -6.99
CA VAL A 171 1.16 16.44 -6.41
C VAL A 171 -0.15 17.08 -6.89
N PRO A 172 -1.30 16.79 -6.25
CA PRO A 172 -2.59 17.25 -6.73
C PRO A 172 -2.66 18.78 -6.84
N LEU A 173 -2.66 19.31 -8.08
CA LEU A 173 -2.75 20.74 -8.36
C LEU A 173 -4.17 21.15 -8.81
N PRO A 174 -4.54 22.44 -8.66
CA PRO A 174 -5.76 22.97 -9.26
C PRO A 174 -5.76 22.77 -10.78
N ILE A 175 -6.94 22.49 -11.37
CA ILE A 175 -7.14 22.27 -12.83
C ILE A 175 -6.65 23.44 -13.68
N SER A 176 -6.49 24.64 -13.12
CA SER A 176 -5.64 25.66 -13.70
C SER A 176 -5.04 26.51 -12.60
N THR A 177 -3.80 26.92 -12.78
CA THR A 177 -3.29 28.15 -12.18
C THR A 177 -3.14 29.16 -13.31
N ALA A 178 -3.14 30.47 -13.02
CA ALA A 178 -3.23 31.53 -14.02
C ALA A 178 -2.12 31.52 -15.12
N SER A 179 -1.13 30.63 -15.04
CA SER A 179 0.05 30.59 -15.92
C SER A 179 0.36 29.24 -16.58
N SER A 180 -0.37 28.15 -16.29
CA SER A 180 -0.20 26.87 -17.01
C SER A 180 -1.39 25.93 -16.82
N MET A 181 -1.71 25.18 -17.88
CA MET A 181 -2.67 24.08 -17.81
C MET A 181 -1.94 22.85 -17.24
N PRO A 182 -2.42 22.24 -16.16
CA PRO A 182 -1.83 21.03 -15.60
C PRO A 182 -2.07 19.84 -16.53
N PHE A 183 -1.11 18.91 -16.56
CA PHE A 183 -1.12 17.74 -17.42
C PHE A 183 -0.83 16.49 -16.58
N PRO A 184 -1.53 15.36 -16.78
CA PRO A 184 -2.56 15.12 -17.80
C PRO A 184 -3.99 15.51 -17.36
N VAL A 185 -4.76 16.05 -18.31
CA VAL A 185 -6.20 16.35 -18.17
C VAL A 185 -6.93 15.72 -19.35
N LYS A 186 -8.04 15.00 -19.09
CA LYS A 186 -8.88 14.39 -20.12
C LYS A 186 -10.32 14.83 -20.00
N SER A 187 -11.00 14.96 -21.15
CA SER A 187 -12.43 15.20 -21.18
C SER A 187 -13.19 13.88 -21.21
N LEU A 188 -14.07 13.66 -20.22
CA LEU A 188 -14.89 12.46 -20.15
C LEU A 188 -15.93 12.38 -21.28
N TYR A 189 -16.39 13.53 -21.81
CA TYR A 189 -17.30 13.55 -22.96
C TYR A 189 -16.63 13.18 -24.27
N GLN A 190 -15.40 13.63 -24.51
CA GLN A 190 -14.70 13.33 -25.76
C GLN A 190 -14.27 11.87 -25.86
N THR A 191 -14.05 11.22 -24.71
CA THR A 191 -13.66 9.81 -24.64
C THR A 191 -14.82 8.88 -24.31
N ASP A 192 -16.04 9.41 -24.18
CA ASP A 192 -17.24 8.68 -23.75
C ASP A 192 -17.01 7.79 -22.50
N CYS A 193 -16.51 8.42 -21.44
CA CYS A 193 -16.18 7.77 -20.17
C CYS A 193 -17.04 8.31 -19.01
N ALA A 194 -17.17 7.53 -17.95
CA ALA A 194 -17.64 7.98 -16.64
C ALA A 194 -16.58 7.71 -15.57
N ALA A 195 -16.52 8.58 -14.56
CA ALA A 195 -15.62 8.44 -13.43
C ALA A 195 -16.38 7.92 -12.21
N VAL A 196 -15.88 6.83 -11.62
CA VAL A 196 -16.41 6.29 -10.37
C VAL A 196 -15.40 6.57 -9.27
N ARG A 197 -15.85 7.29 -8.24
CA ARG A 197 -15.03 7.64 -7.08
C ARG A 197 -15.47 6.85 -5.85
N ILE A 198 -14.50 6.22 -5.18
CA ILE A 198 -14.67 5.63 -3.85
C ILE A 198 -13.94 6.48 -2.82
N ILE A 199 -14.58 6.67 -1.67
CA ILE A 199 -14.03 7.38 -0.52
C ILE A 199 -14.18 6.51 0.73
N CYS A 200 -13.07 6.24 1.39
CA CYS A 200 -13.00 5.71 2.75
C CYS A 200 -12.51 6.81 3.69
N SER A 201 -13.28 7.09 4.74
CA SER A 201 -12.93 8.09 5.74
C SER A 201 -12.10 7.46 6.87
N ASP A 202 -11.32 8.29 7.55
CA ASP A 202 -10.60 7.96 8.78
C ASP A 202 -9.73 6.71 8.70
N VAL A 203 -8.90 6.62 7.65
CA VAL A 203 -7.95 5.52 7.50
C VAL A 203 -6.59 5.95 8.05
N ALA A 204 -6.10 5.25 9.08
CA ALA A 204 -4.76 5.45 9.62
C ALA A 204 -4.15 4.10 10.02
N TRP A 205 -2.82 4.00 9.94
CA TRP A 205 -2.07 2.84 10.36
C TRP A 205 -0.79 3.25 11.07
N GLY A 206 -0.23 2.33 11.84
CA GLY A 206 1.04 2.55 12.52
C GLY A 206 1.47 1.36 13.37
N TRP A 207 2.68 1.48 13.92
CA TRP A 207 3.26 0.46 14.78
C TRP A 207 3.11 0.81 16.25
N ARG A 208 2.81 -0.21 17.07
CA ARG A 208 2.90 -0.12 18.54
C ARG A 208 4.33 -0.31 19.07
N GLY A 209 5.28 -0.70 18.21
CA GLY A 209 6.67 -1.00 18.57
C GLY A 209 7.52 -1.31 17.33
N ALA A 210 8.66 -2.00 17.48
CA ALA A 210 9.50 -2.42 16.36
C ALA A 210 8.86 -3.58 15.56
N GLY A 211 7.78 -3.29 14.84
CA GLY A 211 6.94 -4.26 14.15
C GLY A 211 7.31 -4.55 12.71
N CYS A 212 8.30 -3.84 12.16
CA CYS A 212 8.70 -3.92 10.76
C CYS A 212 10.21 -4.03 10.63
N ALA A 213 10.67 -4.88 9.73
CA ALA A 213 12.02 -4.87 9.20
C ALA A 213 11.94 -5.06 7.69
N TYR A 214 12.82 -4.40 6.95
CA TYR A 214 12.88 -4.60 5.50
C TYR A 214 14.33 -4.64 5.02
N THR A 215 14.49 -5.20 3.83
CA THR A 215 15.68 -5.14 3.00
C THR A 215 15.24 -4.77 1.59
N ASP A 216 16.12 -4.17 0.81
CA ASP A 216 15.92 -3.93 -0.61
C ASP A 216 17.18 -4.31 -1.40
N SER A 217 17.12 -4.22 -2.72
CA SER A 217 18.25 -4.52 -3.61
C SER A 217 18.76 -5.96 -3.40
N ILE A 218 17.85 -6.89 -3.12
CA ILE A 218 18.15 -8.32 -3.06
C ILE A 218 18.68 -8.80 -4.41
N SER A 219 19.69 -9.68 -4.37
CA SER A 219 20.40 -10.19 -5.56
C SER A 219 20.17 -11.67 -5.88
N TRP A 220 19.42 -12.39 -5.04
CA TRP A 220 19.05 -13.80 -5.22
C TRP A 220 17.68 -13.94 -5.89
#